data_AF-A0AAD7BHX9-F1
#
_entry.id   AF-A0AAD7BHX9-F1
#
_cell.length_a   1.000
_cell.length_b   1.000
_cell.length_c   1.000
_cell.angle_alpha   90.00
_cell.angle_beta   90.00
_cell.angle_gamma   90.00
#
_symmetry.space_group_name_H-M   'P 1'
#
loop_
_entity.id
_entity.type
_entity.pdbx_description
1 polymer ?
#
loop_
_entity_poly.entity_id
_entity_poly.type
_entity_poly.pdbx_seq_one_letter_code
_entity_poly.pdbx_strand_id
1 'polypeptide(L)'
;MEKAPKDPKPVPQSRPSKSMLSATVSISVCFLAYIAFSLAKDPLSSRDDAASLPPQSVLVDPASFAAMGPNAIFRNNSFDAGFNPTGTEPPFFQIFDPSFLQILGGSPSITQIASNATFAFAHEAPIYDPKMDAVTFASNDGGALGMSDINHNNRVGRINLKDLPAKLTGKPIEIPITELNLPDTVQMTNGGTGPFRGDLLLITSGRGNLPPSIVLVDPVSLNTTVLLDNFFGRQFNSLNDIKIHPSGKIFFTDTVYGWLNHFRPLPLMPNQVYRLDPDTRAVRVVATDFDKCNGIAFTGDGKTAYVTDTGSTSGFLGNNSTEPATIYAYDVDPKTQAFNNRRIFAFADSGVPDGVQVDTNGNVFAGCGDGVQVWNSDGLLIGKFFLGTVSANMAFAGPGRLIILAETKIFLAEIAASPSLFTS
;
A
#
# COMPACT_ATOMS: atom_id res chain seq x y z
N MET A 1 -11.73 15.28 -67.83
CA MET A 1 -10.80 14.21 -68.29
C MET A 1 -10.09 13.71 -67.04
N GLU A 2 -10.66 12.87 -66.18
CA GLU A 2 -10.99 11.45 -66.34
C GLU A 2 -9.82 10.60 -66.88
N LYS A 3 -9.11 9.89 -66.01
CA LYS A 3 -9.20 8.41 -65.88
C LYS A 3 -8.23 7.85 -64.82
N ALA A 4 -8.76 6.91 -64.04
CA ALA A 4 -8.06 6.03 -63.10
C ALA A 4 -7.59 4.72 -63.81
N PRO A 5 -7.21 3.63 -63.11
CA PRO A 5 -5.89 2.99 -63.18
C PRO A 5 -5.89 1.61 -63.88
N LYS A 6 -4.71 0.99 -64.07
CA LYS A 6 -4.56 -0.42 -64.48
C LYS A 6 -3.32 -1.11 -63.89
N ASP A 7 -3.57 -2.18 -63.14
CA ASP A 7 -2.83 -3.46 -63.12
C ASP A 7 -3.70 -4.49 -63.89
N PRO A 8 -3.26 -5.70 -64.37
CA PRO A 8 -2.41 -6.71 -63.66
C PRO A 8 -1.59 -7.80 -64.45
N LYS A 9 -0.64 -8.50 -63.74
CA LYS A 9 -0.16 -9.94 -63.82
C LYS A 9 0.40 -10.53 -65.17
N PRO A 10 0.97 -11.78 -65.32
CA PRO A 10 1.22 -12.97 -64.42
C PRO A 10 2.55 -13.86 -64.59
N VAL A 11 2.90 -14.71 -63.56
CA VAL A 11 3.31 -16.19 -63.56
C VAL A 11 4.68 -16.64 -64.20
N PRO A 12 5.38 -17.82 -63.89
CA PRO A 12 5.01 -19.09 -63.21
C PRO A 12 5.97 -19.78 -62.16
N GLN A 13 5.40 -20.88 -61.64
CA GLN A 13 5.79 -21.97 -60.71
C GLN A 13 7.05 -22.82 -61.03
N SER A 14 7.58 -23.51 -60.01
CA SER A 14 7.73 -24.99 -60.03
C SER A 14 7.87 -25.63 -58.62
N ARG A 15 7.28 -26.82 -58.47
CA ARG A 15 7.34 -27.81 -57.35
C ARG A 15 8.03 -29.08 -57.90
N PRO A 16 8.65 -29.95 -57.09
CA PRO A 16 7.95 -31.10 -56.44
C PRO A 16 8.62 -31.53 -55.09
N SER A 17 8.26 -32.54 -54.28
CA SER A 17 7.06 -33.34 -53.97
C SER A 17 7.32 -34.15 -52.68
N LYS A 18 6.27 -34.27 -51.83
CA LYS A 18 5.84 -35.40 -50.97
C LYS A 18 6.82 -36.22 -50.10
N SER A 19 6.52 -36.29 -48.80
CA SER A 19 6.20 -37.55 -48.11
C SER A 19 5.21 -37.32 -46.94
N MET A 20 4.08 -38.03 -46.97
CA MET A 20 3.09 -38.11 -45.89
C MET A 20 3.55 -39.11 -44.82
N LEU A 21 3.34 -38.78 -43.55
CA LEU A 21 3.08 -39.80 -42.52
C LEU A 21 1.77 -39.47 -41.81
N SER A 22 0.91 -40.48 -41.73
CA SER A 22 -0.40 -40.50 -41.12
C SER A 22 -0.29 -40.49 -39.59
N ALA A 23 -1.12 -39.71 -38.91
CA ALA A 23 -1.38 -39.85 -37.48
C ALA A 23 -2.87 -40.14 -37.27
N THR A 24 -3.15 -41.39 -36.91
CA THR A 24 -4.46 -41.89 -36.50
C THR A 24 -4.78 -41.35 -35.11
N VAL A 25 -5.95 -40.74 -34.94
CA VAL A 25 -6.46 -40.24 -33.66
C VAL A 25 -7.03 -41.41 -32.86
N SER A 26 -6.41 -41.75 -31.72
CA SER A 26 -7.01 -42.62 -30.70
C SER A 26 -7.75 -41.76 -29.67
N ILE A 27 -9.08 -41.79 -29.76
CA ILE A 27 -10.00 -41.38 -28.69
C ILE A 27 -10.01 -42.51 -27.67
N SER A 28 -9.45 -42.31 -26.46
CA SER A 28 -9.80 -43.03 -25.20
C SER A 28 -8.77 -42.78 -24.08
N VAL A 29 -8.68 -41.57 -23.49
CA VAL A 29 -8.16 -41.39 -22.10
C VAL A 29 -8.71 -40.12 -21.40
N CYS A 30 -9.91 -39.62 -21.73
CA CYS A 30 -10.43 -38.38 -21.08
C CYS A 30 -11.56 -38.61 -20.06
N PHE A 31 -12.01 -39.85 -19.83
CA PHE A 31 -13.14 -40.12 -18.93
C PHE A 31 -12.75 -40.59 -17.51
N LEU A 32 -11.47 -40.91 -17.25
CA LEU A 32 -11.01 -41.37 -15.93
C LEU A 32 -10.41 -40.26 -15.05
N ALA A 33 -9.99 -39.13 -15.64
CA ALA A 33 -9.47 -37.99 -14.87
C ALA A 33 -10.58 -37.15 -14.21
N TYR A 34 -11.80 -37.17 -14.77
CA TYR A 34 -12.93 -36.38 -14.24
C TYR A 34 -13.53 -37.00 -12.96
N ILE A 35 -13.40 -38.32 -12.78
CA ILE A 35 -13.87 -39.02 -11.57
C ILE A 35 -12.83 -38.93 -10.43
N ALA A 36 -11.54 -38.81 -10.76
CA ALA A 36 -10.48 -38.67 -9.75
C ALA A 36 -10.41 -37.26 -9.13
N PHE A 37 -10.84 -36.21 -9.85
CA PHE A 37 -10.90 -34.85 -9.31
C PHE A 37 -12.16 -34.57 -8.47
N SER A 38 -13.21 -35.39 -8.63
CA SER A 38 -14.46 -35.30 -7.84
C SER A 38 -14.36 -35.97 -6.46
N LEU A 39 -13.21 -36.55 -6.10
CA LEU A 39 -12.99 -37.24 -4.82
C LEU A 39 -11.79 -36.72 -4.02
N ALA A 40 -11.16 -35.62 -4.45
CA ALA A 40 -10.31 -34.83 -3.58
C ALA A 40 -11.22 -34.07 -2.61
N LYS A 41 -11.56 -34.71 -1.49
CA LYS A 41 -12.15 -34.07 -0.32
C LYS A 41 -11.43 -32.74 -0.06
N ASP A 42 -12.19 -31.68 0.17
CA ASP A 42 -11.62 -30.42 0.63
C ASP A 42 -10.66 -30.69 1.79
N PRO A 43 -9.46 -30.08 1.81
CA PRO A 43 -8.61 -30.13 2.99
C PRO A 43 -9.28 -29.53 4.24
N LEU A 44 -10.42 -28.84 4.06
CA LEU A 44 -11.18 -28.15 5.09
C LEU A 44 -12.50 -28.84 5.49
N SER A 45 -12.99 -29.84 4.74
CA SER A 45 -14.27 -30.51 5.05
C SER A 45 -14.12 -31.83 5.81
N SER A 46 -12.89 -32.26 6.14
CA SER A 46 -12.68 -33.50 6.92
C SER A 46 -11.58 -33.44 7.97
N ARG A 47 -11.35 -32.28 8.60
CA ARG A 47 -10.63 -32.22 9.88
C ARG A 47 -11.63 -31.96 11.00
N ASP A 48 -12.00 -33.04 11.68
CA ASP A 48 -12.67 -33.03 13.00
C ASP A 48 -11.78 -32.45 14.13
N ASP A 49 -10.67 -31.80 13.81
CA ASP A 49 -9.95 -30.89 14.70
C ASP A 49 -10.20 -29.46 14.22
N ALA A 50 -11.38 -28.92 14.54
CA ALA A 50 -11.63 -27.48 14.44
C ALA A 50 -10.72 -26.77 15.46
N ALA A 51 -9.46 -26.55 15.10
CA ALA A 51 -8.63 -25.59 15.80
C ALA A 51 -9.43 -24.29 15.80
N SER A 52 -9.86 -23.85 16.99
CA SER A 52 -10.58 -22.60 17.15
C SER A 52 -9.78 -21.50 16.45
N LEU A 53 -10.43 -20.73 15.58
CA LEU A 53 -9.78 -19.58 14.96
C LEU A 53 -9.18 -18.70 16.07
N PRO A 54 -8.04 -18.02 15.80
CA PRO A 54 -7.46 -17.11 16.77
C PRO A 54 -8.48 -16.05 17.22
N PRO A 55 -8.29 -15.42 18.39
CA PRO A 55 -9.15 -14.33 18.85
C PRO A 55 -9.37 -13.26 17.76
N GLN A 56 -10.54 -12.62 17.82
CA GLN A 56 -10.95 -11.58 16.87
C GLN A 56 -10.91 -12.03 15.39
N SER A 57 -10.95 -13.33 15.08
CA SER A 57 -10.81 -13.79 13.69
C SER A 57 -12.10 -14.41 13.16
N VAL A 58 -12.36 -14.18 11.88
CA VAL A 58 -13.43 -14.86 11.11
C VAL A 58 -12.86 -15.42 9.82
N LEU A 59 -13.31 -16.62 9.46
CA LEU A 59 -13.00 -17.23 8.16
C LEU A 59 -14.10 -16.84 7.17
N VAL A 60 -13.70 -16.33 6.01
CA VAL A 60 -14.59 -16.04 4.89
C VAL A 60 -14.15 -16.89 3.71
N ASP A 61 -14.87 -17.99 3.47
CA ASP A 61 -14.58 -18.90 2.38
C ASP A 61 -14.79 -18.21 1.00
N PRO A 62 -13.75 -18.11 0.15
CA PRO A 62 -13.89 -17.56 -1.20
C PRO A 62 -15.00 -18.20 -2.03
N ALA A 63 -15.27 -19.49 -1.85
CA ALA A 63 -16.36 -20.17 -2.56
C ALA A 63 -17.75 -19.61 -2.21
N SER A 64 -17.91 -19.07 -0.99
CA SER A 64 -19.20 -18.54 -0.51
C SER A 64 -19.64 -17.25 -1.22
N PHE A 65 -18.71 -16.51 -1.81
CA PHE A 65 -18.98 -15.25 -2.53
C PHE A 65 -18.53 -15.27 -3.99
N ALA A 66 -17.98 -16.40 -4.48
CA ALA A 66 -17.64 -16.57 -5.89
C ALA A 66 -18.87 -16.55 -6.81
N ALA A 67 -20.02 -17.06 -6.32
CA ALA A 67 -21.30 -17.07 -7.03
C ALA A 67 -22.43 -16.62 -6.11
N MET A 68 -22.87 -15.37 -6.28
CA MET A 68 -23.82 -14.73 -5.37
C MET A 68 -25.30 -15.14 -5.60
N GLY A 69 -25.63 -15.68 -6.78
CA GLY A 69 -26.99 -16.11 -7.12
C GLY A 69 -27.95 -14.96 -7.49
N PRO A 70 -29.18 -15.28 -7.92
CA PRO A 70 -30.08 -14.33 -8.57
C PRO A 70 -30.68 -13.25 -7.65
N ASN A 71 -30.64 -13.45 -6.33
CA ASN A 71 -31.24 -12.54 -5.34
C ASN A 71 -30.20 -11.75 -4.54
N ALA A 72 -28.92 -11.88 -4.87
CA ALA A 72 -27.88 -11.16 -4.15
C ALA A 72 -27.84 -9.69 -4.53
N ILE A 73 -27.40 -8.89 -3.57
CA ILE A 73 -27.14 -7.47 -3.74
C ILE A 73 -25.64 -7.31 -3.93
N PHE A 74 -25.23 -6.84 -5.11
CA PHE A 74 -23.85 -6.46 -5.36
C PHE A 74 -23.51 -5.18 -4.57
N ARG A 75 -22.26 -5.06 -4.10
CA ARG A 75 -21.78 -3.77 -3.59
C ARG A 75 -21.83 -2.75 -4.73
N ASN A 76 -22.46 -1.61 -4.47
CA ASN A 76 -22.55 -0.54 -5.47
C ASN A 76 -21.18 0.06 -5.79
N ASN A 77 -20.34 0.26 -4.77
CA ASN A 77 -19.01 0.85 -4.91
C ASN A 77 -18.09 0.41 -3.75
N SER A 78 -16.80 0.25 -4.05
CA SER A 78 -15.75 -0.16 -3.09
C SER A 78 -15.37 0.94 -2.10
N PHE A 79 -15.74 2.20 -2.34
CA PHE A 79 -15.50 3.34 -1.46
C PHE A 79 -16.57 3.53 -0.37
N ASP A 80 -17.80 3.08 -0.62
CA ASP A 80 -18.94 3.34 0.28
C ASP A 80 -19.18 2.21 1.28
N ALA A 81 -18.74 0.99 0.96
CA ALA A 81 -18.93 -0.18 1.80
C ALA A 81 -17.77 -1.18 1.68
N GLY A 82 -17.15 -1.47 2.83
CA GLY A 82 -16.18 -2.56 2.98
C GLY A 82 -16.81 -3.95 2.80
N PHE A 83 -15.98 -4.94 2.48
CA PHE A 83 -16.46 -6.32 2.29
C PHE A 83 -16.54 -7.07 3.64
N ASN A 84 -17.72 -7.08 4.27
CA ASN A 84 -17.98 -7.77 5.55
C ASN A 84 -19.20 -8.70 5.47
N PRO A 85 -19.11 -9.85 4.78
CA PRO A 85 -20.25 -10.76 4.59
C PRO A 85 -20.70 -11.46 5.88
N THR A 86 -19.87 -11.50 6.93
CA THR A 86 -20.20 -12.14 8.21
C THR A 86 -20.95 -11.19 9.15
N GLY A 87 -21.02 -9.89 8.84
CA GLY A 87 -21.61 -8.88 9.71
C GLY A 87 -20.89 -8.74 11.05
N THR A 88 -19.62 -9.14 11.13
CA THR A 88 -18.84 -9.09 12.37
C THR A 88 -18.51 -7.65 12.73
N GLU A 89 -18.62 -7.29 14.01
CA GLU A 89 -18.31 -5.94 14.47
C GLU A 89 -16.80 -5.67 14.45
N PRO A 90 -16.33 -4.60 13.79
CA PRO A 90 -14.91 -4.22 13.78
C PRO A 90 -14.39 -3.75 15.15
N PRO A 91 -13.09 -3.91 15.45
CA PRO A 91 -12.05 -4.47 14.58
C PRO A 91 -11.91 -6.00 14.70
N PHE A 92 -11.63 -6.67 13.58
CA PHE A 92 -11.40 -8.12 13.51
C PHE A 92 -10.45 -8.51 12.36
N PHE A 93 -9.89 -9.71 12.43
CA PHE A 93 -9.11 -10.33 11.35
C PHE A 93 -10.05 -11.09 10.41
N GLN A 94 -10.08 -10.69 9.15
CA GLN A 94 -10.84 -11.38 8.10
C GLN A 94 -9.88 -12.32 7.35
N ILE A 95 -10.08 -13.63 7.48
CA ILE A 95 -9.23 -14.65 6.88
C ILE A 95 -9.89 -15.15 5.58
N PHE A 96 -9.20 -15.02 4.44
CA PHE A 96 -9.64 -15.62 3.17
C PHE A 96 -8.85 -16.88 2.82
N ASP A 97 -7.58 -16.92 3.23
CA ASP A 97 -6.67 -18.05 2.99
C ASP A 97 -5.98 -18.46 4.31
N PRO A 98 -5.85 -19.78 4.60
CA PRO A 98 -5.21 -20.25 5.83
C PRO A 98 -3.77 -19.77 6.04
N SER A 99 -3.04 -19.40 4.98
CA SER A 99 -1.69 -18.83 5.11
C SER A 99 -1.67 -17.52 5.91
N PHE A 100 -2.79 -16.79 5.99
CA PHE A 100 -2.90 -15.61 6.83
C PHE A 100 -2.72 -15.92 8.33
N LEU A 101 -3.00 -17.15 8.78
CA LEU A 101 -2.74 -17.58 10.15
C LEU A 101 -1.24 -17.51 10.52
N GLN A 102 -0.33 -17.63 9.54
CA GLN A 102 1.10 -17.47 9.78
C GLN A 102 1.48 -16.01 10.06
N ILE A 103 0.74 -15.06 9.48
CA ILE A 103 0.91 -13.62 9.74
C ILE A 103 0.41 -13.30 11.15
N LEU A 104 -0.75 -13.85 11.52
CA LEU A 104 -1.38 -13.60 12.82
C LEU A 104 -0.63 -14.24 13.99
N GLY A 105 -0.18 -15.49 13.83
CA GLY A 105 0.37 -16.28 14.94
C GLY A 105 -0.71 -16.84 15.88
N GLY A 106 -0.30 -17.28 17.07
CA GLY A 106 -1.18 -18.03 17.98
C GLY A 106 -2.15 -17.19 18.82
N SER A 107 -1.81 -15.93 19.10
CA SER A 107 -2.59 -15.05 19.98
C SER A 107 -2.63 -13.61 19.45
N PRO A 108 -3.14 -13.39 18.22
CA PRO A 108 -3.17 -12.06 17.64
C PRO A 108 -4.19 -11.17 18.36
N SER A 109 -3.99 -9.85 18.25
CA SER A 109 -4.98 -8.86 18.72
C SER A 109 -5.00 -7.64 17.82
N ILE A 110 -6.14 -6.93 17.75
CA ILE A 110 -6.23 -5.55 17.23
C ILE A 110 -6.84 -4.69 18.33
N THR A 111 -6.09 -3.69 18.78
CA THR A 111 -6.48 -2.80 19.88
C THR A 111 -6.43 -1.35 19.43
N GLN A 112 -7.52 -0.59 19.59
CA GLN A 112 -7.46 0.87 19.49
C GLN A 112 -6.63 1.41 20.66
N ILE A 113 -5.61 2.22 20.39
CA ILE A 113 -4.70 2.75 21.42
C ILE A 113 -4.72 4.27 21.55
N ALA A 114 -5.30 4.98 20.57
CA ALA A 114 -5.52 6.42 20.63
C ALA A 114 -6.70 6.79 19.74
N SER A 115 -7.48 7.80 20.13
CA SER A 115 -8.57 8.34 19.31
C SER A 115 -8.87 9.82 19.50
N ASN A 116 -9.42 10.44 18.46
CA ASN A 116 -9.94 11.80 18.47
C ASN A 116 -10.98 11.94 17.35
N ALA A 117 -12.26 11.95 17.73
CA ALA A 117 -13.37 11.92 16.77
C ALA A 117 -13.51 13.18 15.90
N THR A 118 -12.86 14.30 16.26
CA THR A 118 -13.02 15.58 15.56
C THR A 118 -11.79 16.01 14.77
N PHE A 119 -10.72 15.22 14.79
CA PHE A 119 -9.47 15.55 14.12
C PHE A 119 -8.81 14.27 13.59
N ALA A 120 -8.52 14.23 12.29
CA ALA A 120 -7.83 13.14 11.64
C ALA A 120 -6.31 13.21 11.91
N PHE A 121 -5.94 13.01 13.18
CA PHE A 121 -4.58 13.19 13.69
C PHE A 121 -3.60 12.10 13.24
N ALA A 122 -4.09 10.95 12.79
CA ALA A 122 -3.31 9.76 12.46
C ALA A 122 -3.65 9.30 11.03
N HIS A 123 -3.05 9.96 10.05
CA HIS A 123 -3.25 9.66 8.63
C HIS A 123 -2.01 8.98 8.05
N GLU A 124 -0.83 9.60 8.18
CA GLU A 124 0.33 9.30 7.34
C GLU A 124 1.66 9.31 8.12
N ALA A 125 2.79 9.02 7.45
CA ALA A 125 4.16 9.01 8.02
C ALA A 125 4.37 8.17 9.30
N PRO A 126 3.84 6.94 9.46
CA PRO A 126 4.18 6.14 10.64
C PRO A 126 5.66 5.75 10.63
N ILE A 127 6.46 6.32 11.53
CA ILE A 127 7.89 6.02 11.71
C ILE A 127 8.11 5.50 13.13
N TYR A 128 8.57 4.25 13.24
CA TYR A 128 8.98 3.66 14.51
C TYR A 128 10.45 3.97 14.82
N ASP A 129 10.71 4.61 15.96
CA ASP A 129 12.05 4.79 16.52
C ASP A 129 12.31 3.74 17.62
N PRO A 130 13.17 2.74 17.39
CA PRO A 130 13.45 1.69 18.37
C PRO A 130 14.20 2.19 19.61
N LYS A 131 14.95 3.31 19.53
CA LYS A 131 15.67 3.87 20.69
C LYS A 131 14.70 4.49 21.68
N MET A 132 13.67 5.16 21.17
CA MET A 132 12.64 5.77 22.00
C MET A 132 11.52 4.77 22.39
N ASP A 133 11.34 3.72 21.58
CA ASP A 133 10.15 2.87 21.52
C ASP A 133 8.88 3.71 21.27
N ALA A 134 8.96 4.58 20.26
CA ALA A 134 7.93 5.56 19.95
C ALA A 134 7.63 5.59 18.46
N VAL A 135 6.42 6.03 18.11
CA VAL A 135 5.96 6.12 16.72
C VAL A 135 5.59 7.56 16.44
N THR A 136 6.26 8.17 15.47
CA THR A 136 5.90 9.49 14.93
C THR A 136 4.97 9.28 13.74
N PHE A 137 4.02 10.20 13.52
CA PHE A 137 3.05 10.16 12.43
C PHE A 137 2.55 11.58 12.12
N ALA A 138 1.86 11.75 10.99
CA ALA A 138 1.28 13.00 10.56
C ALA A 138 -0.25 12.91 10.48
N SER A 139 -0.91 14.04 10.77
CA SER A 139 -2.33 14.22 10.55
C SER A 139 -2.63 14.38 9.06
N ASN A 140 -3.89 14.20 8.69
CA ASN A 140 -4.34 14.39 7.32
C ASN A 140 -3.99 15.82 6.82
N ASP A 141 -3.39 15.91 5.62
CA ASP A 141 -2.95 17.18 5.01
C ASP A 141 -4.04 17.86 4.16
N GLY A 142 -5.30 17.44 4.36
CA GLY A 142 -6.49 18.14 3.89
C GLY A 142 -7.77 17.46 4.39
N GLY A 143 -8.82 17.51 3.57
CA GLY A 143 -10.09 16.85 3.89
C GLY A 143 -10.86 17.47 5.05
N ALA A 144 -12.04 16.92 5.34
CA ALA A 144 -13.00 17.54 6.27
C ALA A 144 -12.51 17.56 7.73
N LEU A 145 -11.66 16.61 8.13
CA LEU A 145 -11.15 16.48 9.50
C LEU A 145 -9.64 16.72 9.62
N GLY A 146 -8.91 17.05 8.55
CA GLY A 146 -7.47 17.31 8.62
C GLY A 146 -7.12 18.66 9.25
N MET A 147 -8.07 19.60 9.30
CA MET A 147 -7.87 20.94 9.91
C MET A 147 -6.65 21.68 9.34
N SER A 148 -6.33 21.41 8.08
CA SER A 148 -5.20 21.91 7.31
C SER A 148 -5.69 22.35 5.95
N ASP A 149 -5.09 23.42 5.42
CA ASP A 149 -5.45 24.03 4.13
C ASP A 149 -4.29 24.88 3.61
N ILE A 150 -4.50 25.68 2.58
CA ILE A 150 -3.44 26.55 2.03
C ILE A 150 -2.85 27.55 3.06
N ASN A 151 -3.58 27.89 4.13
CA ASN A 151 -3.21 28.83 5.19
C ASN A 151 -2.86 28.14 6.52
N HIS A 152 -3.22 26.86 6.70
CA HIS A 152 -2.98 26.10 7.94
C HIS A 152 -2.19 24.81 7.68
N ASN A 153 -1.09 24.61 8.41
CA ASN A 153 -0.25 23.41 8.26
C ASN A 153 -0.91 22.21 8.94
N ASN A 154 -0.60 20.99 8.49
CA ASN A 154 -0.97 19.78 9.22
C ASN A 154 -0.06 19.59 10.45
N ARG A 155 -0.38 18.60 11.30
CA ARG A 155 0.31 18.37 12.58
C ARG A 155 1.09 17.07 12.56
N VAL A 156 2.23 17.06 13.22
CA VAL A 156 3.03 15.85 13.44
C VAL A 156 2.89 15.44 14.90
N GLY A 157 2.49 14.20 15.14
CA GLY A 157 2.28 13.63 16.46
C GLY A 157 3.25 12.50 16.76
N ARG A 158 3.36 12.15 18.04
CA ARG A 158 4.11 10.99 18.52
C ARG A 158 3.37 10.30 19.65
N ILE A 159 3.34 8.97 19.61
CA ILE A 159 2.95 8.11 20.73
C ILE A 159 4.17 7.34 21.25
N ASN A 160 4.22 7.10 22.56
CA ASN A 160 5.25 6.27 23.18
C ASN A 160 4.65 4.90 23.52
N LEU A 161 5.23 3.84 22.96
CA LEU A 161 4.71 2.48 23.16
C LEU A 161 4.98 1.96 24.58
N LYS A 162 5.85 2.62 25.34
CA LYS A 162 6.05 2.35 26.77
C LYS A 162 4.85 2.74 27.64
N ASP A 163 3.94 3.56 27.13
CA ASP A 163 2.71 3.95 27.82
C ASP A 163 1.61 2.88 27.70
N LEU A 164 1.85 1.83 26.90
CA LEU A 164 0.94 0.69 26.78
C LEU A 164 0.96 -0.16 28.07
N PRO A 165 -0.18 -0.76 28.45
CA PRO A 165 -0.20 -1.73 29.54
C PRO A 165 0.62 -2.98 29.15
N ALA A 166 1.12 -3.69 30.15
CA ALA A 166 1.93 -4.90 29.95
C ALA A 166 1.24 -6.02 29.15
N LYS A 167 -0.10 -6.00 29.08
CA LYS A 167 -0.89 -6.95 28.29
C LYS A 167 -2.09 -6.23 27.68
N LEU A 168 -2.24 -6.34 26.37
CA LEU A 168 -3.43 -5.89 25.66
C LEU A 168 -4.54 -6.94 25.77
N THR A 169 -5.78 -6.46 25.77
CA THR A 169 -6.98 -7.32 25.90
C THR A 169 -7.87 -7.28 24.67
N GLY A 170 -7.45 -6.59 23.60
CA GLY A 170 -8.29 -6.27 22.44
C GLY A 170 -9.31 -5.15 22.70
N LYS A 171 -9.46 -4.69 23.96
CA LYS A 171 -10.33 -3.56 24.30
C LYS A 171 -9.63 -2.22 24.09
N PRO A 172 -10.36 -1.18 23.64
CA PRO A 172 -9.79 0.16 23.47
C PRO A 172 -9.10 0.69 24.72
N ILE A 173 -7.95 1.32 24.51
CA ILE A 173 -7.21 2.10 25.49
C ILE A 173 -6.81 3.45 24.86
N GLU A 174 -6.36 4.39 25.68
CA GLU A 174 -5.92 5.71 25.24
C GLU A 174 -4.54 5.99 25.84
N ILE A 175 -3.54 6.14 24.98
CA ILE A 175 -2.21 6.62 25.34
C ILE A 175 -2.02 8.07 24.86
N PRO A 176 -1.20 8.87 25.56
CA PRO A 176 -1.04 10.28 25.21
C PRO A 176 -0.37 10.45 23.84
N ILE A 177 -0.82 11.46 23.10
CA ILE A 177 -0.20 11.93 21.88
C ILE A 177 0.58 13.21 22.20
N THR A 178 1.86 13.23 21.86
CA THR A 178 2.71 14.42 21.95
C THR A 178 2.81 15.07 20.58
N GLU A 179 2.36 16.32 20.46
CA GLU A 179 2.53 17.10 19.23
C GLU A 179 3.99 17.55 19.09
N LEU A 180 4.55 17.40 17.89
CA LEU A 180 5.91 17.82 17.55
C LEU A 180 5.85 19.18 16.83
N ASN A 181 6.34 20.22 17.50
CA ASN A 181 6.38 21.58 16.95
C ASN A 181 7.54 21.72 15.96
N LEU A 182 7.31 21.30 14.71
CA LEU A 182 8.28 21.45 13.62
C LEU A 182 8.29 22.89 13.07
N PRO A 183 9.43 23.38 12.58
CA PRO A 183 9.51 24.69 11.95
C PRO A 183 8.69 24.77 10.67
N ASP A 184 8.35 25.99 10.25
CA ASP A 184 7.53 26.27 9.06
C ASP A 184 8.21 25.88 7.72
N THR A 185 9.43 25.34 7.76
CA THR A 185 10.05 24.69 6.61
C THR A 185 9.49 23.29 6.35
N VAL A 186 8.84 22.66 7.32
CA VAL A 186 8.21 21.33 7.19
C VAL A 186 6.71 21.49 7.01
N GLN A 187 6.25 21.43 5.76
CA GLN A 187 4.91 21.88 5.36
C GLN A 187 4.08 20.77 4.73
N MET A 188 2.94 20.44 5.33
CA MET A 188 2.08 19.33 4.94
C MET A 188 2.90 18.03 4.95
N THR A 189 3.36 17.63 6.14
CA THR A 189 4.10 16.36 6.28
C THR A 189 3.17 15.24 5.86
N ASN A 190 3.51 14.51 4.80
CA ASN A 190 2.71 13.38 4.36
C ASN A 190 3.43 12.10 4.75
N GLY A 191 4.26 11.52 3.87
CA GLY A 191 4.99 10.30 4.15
C GLY A 191 6.22 10.47 5.03
N GLY A 192 6.76 9.33 5.48
CA GLY A 192 7.89 9.31 6.38
C GLY A 192 8.49 7.93 6.54
N THR A 193 9.80 7.89 6.77
CA THR A 193 10.53 6.64 7.02
C THR A 193 11.75 6.86 7.93
N GLY A 194 12.36 5.78 8.40
CA GLY A 194 13.57 5.83 9.22
C GLY A 194 13.44 5.12 10.57
N PRO A 195 14.35 5.41 11.52
CA PRO A 195 15.36 6.47 11.45
C PRO A 195 16.39 6.30 10.32
N PHE A 196 16.76 7.38 9.64
CA PHE A 196 17.84 7.44 8.67
C PHE A 196 19.04 8.15 9.30
N ARG A 197 20.12 7.42 9.58
CA ARG A 197 21.31 7.95 10.27
C ARG A 197 20.99 8.59 11.64
N GLY A 198 19.91 8.17 12.28
CA GLY A 198 19.45 8.67 13.58
C GLY A 198 18.31 9.69 13.50
N ASP A 199 18.05 10.27 12.33
CA ASP A 199 16.99 11.26 12.13
C ASP A 199 15.71 10.63 11.59
N LEU A 200 14.57 11.27 11.81
CA LEU A 200 13.36 11.01 11.05
C LEU A 200 13.56 11.53 9.63
N LEU A 201 13.21 10.75 8.61
CA LEU A 201 13.20 11.20 7.22
C LEU A 201 11.75 11.44 6.82
N LEU A 202 11.34 12.71 6.81
CA LEU A 202 10.00 13.14 6.45
C LEU A 202 9.97 13.65 5.01
N ILE A 203 8.82 13.48 4.35
CA ILE A 203 8.53 14.11 3.07
C ILE A 203 7.29 14.98 3.19
N THR A 204 7.28 16.09 2.46
CA THR A 204 6.27 17.14 2.63
C THR A 204 5.58 17.44 1.31
N SER A 205 4.24 17.55 1.31
CA SER A 205 3.42 17.87 0.13
C SER A 205 3.58 19.33 -0.32
N GLY A 206 4.19 20.19 0.52
CA GLY A 206 4.30 21.63 0.30
C GLY A 206 2.99 22.36 0.55
N ARG A 207 3.00 23.70 0.54
CA ARG A 207 1.80 24.50 0.86
C ARG A 207 1.86 25.87 0.21
N GLY A 208 0.88 26.18 -0.63
CA GLY A 208 0.88 27.39 -1.45
C GLY A 208 2.16 27.51 -2.27
N ASN A 209 2.92 28.58 -2.06
CA ASN A 209 4.21 28.81 -2.72
C ASN A 209 5.39 28.11 -2.05
N LEU A 210 5.22 27.53 -0.86
CA LEU A 210 6.26 26.78 -0.16
C LEU A 210 6.42 25.41 -0.84
N PRO A 211 7.65 25.04 -1.26
CA PRO A 211 7.86 23.85 -2.05
C PRO A 211 7.67 22.56 -1.22
N PRO A 212 7.27 21.46 -1.87
CA PRO A 212 7.41 20.12 -1.31
C PRO A 212 8.90 19.82 -1.03
N SER A 213 9.20 19.07 0.03
CA SER A 213 10.59 18.81 0.41
C SER A 213 10.81 17.45 1.08
N ILE A 214 12.04 16.96 1.04
CA ILE A 214 12.54 15.85 1.86
C ILE A 214 13.37 16.46 3.00
N VAL A 215 13.04 16.13 4.24
CA VAL A 215 13.60 16.78 5.43
C VAL A 215 14.09 15.74 6.43
N LEU A 216 15.30 15.93 6.95
CA LEU A 216 15.75 15.24 8.16
C LEU A 216 15.29 16.01 9.38
N VAL A 217 14.75 15.29 10.37
CA VAL A 217 14.34 15.86 11.66
C VAL A 217 14.99 15.06 12.78
N ASP A 218 15.82 15.70 13.59
CA ASP A 218 16.35 15.08 14.80
C ASP A 218 15.18 14.78 15.76
N PRO A 219 14.97 13.52 16.18
CA PRO A 219 13.75 13.13 16.88
C PRO A 219 13.64 13.68 18.32
N VAL A 220 14.70 14.30 18.86
CA VAL A 220 14.73 14.86 20.22
C VAL A 220 14.66 16.39 20.20
N SER A 221 15.59 17.03 19.53
CA SER A 221 15.73 18.48 19.42
C SER A 221 14.80 19.11 18.39
N LEU A 222 14.25 18.30 17.47
CA LEU A 222 13.42 18.74 16.34
C LEU A 222 14.15 19.68 15.37
N ASN A 223 15.49 19.71 15.41
CA ASN A 223 16.29 20.40 14.40
C ASN A 223 16.04 19.80 13.04
N THR A 224 15.87 20.65 12.02
CA THR A 224 15.50 20.21 10.67
C THR A 224 16.58 20.55 9.65
N THR A 225 16.74 19.70 8.64
CA THR A 225 17.62 19.93 7.49
C THR A 225 16.93 19.50 6.20
N VAL A 226 16.73 20.44 5.28
CA VAL A 226 16.19 20.15 3.94
C VAL A 226 17.25 19.45 3.10
N LEU A 227 16.91 18.29 2.55
CA LEU A 227 17.79 17.51 1.66
C LEU A 227 17.51 17.75 0.18
N LEU A 228 16.25 18.00 -0.18
CA LEU A 228 15.79 18.18 -1.54
C LEU A 228 14.44 18.90 -1.54
N ASP A 229 14.25 19.89 -2.42
CA ASP A 229 12.99 20.64 -2.57
C ASP A 229 12.61 20.93 -4.04
N ASN A 230 13.42 20.45 -4.99
CA ASN A 230 13.22 20.69 -6.42
C ASN A 230 13.87 19.60 -7.30
N PHE A 231 13.45 19.56 -8.56
CA PHE A 231 14.07 18.79 -9.62
C PHE A 231 14.65 19.74 -10.69
N PHE A 232 15.95 20.00 -10.64
CA PHE A 232 16.65 20.94 -11.54
C PHE A 232 16.00 22.34 -11.60
N GLY A 233 15.57 22.86 -10.44
CA GLY A 233 14.90 24.14 -10.29
C GLY A 233 13.38 24.12 -10.53
N ARG A 234 12.81 22.98 -10.96
CA ARG A 234 11.36 22.80 -11.06
C ARG A 234 10.81 22.29 -9.74
N GLN A 235 9.71 22.85 -9.27
CA GLN A 235 9.07 22.35 -8.07
C GLN A 235 8.39 21.00 -8.32
N PHE A 236 8.48 20.13 -7.32
CA PHE A 236 7.60 18.96 -7.20
C PHE A 236 6.12 19.38 -7.11
N ASN A 237 5.23 18.47 -7.49
CA ASN A 237 3.80 18.71 -7.40
C ASN A 237 3.37 18.75 -5.93
N SER A 238 3.40 17.57 -5.30
CA SER A 238 3.20 17.31 -3.88
C SER A 238 3.76 15.93 -3.61
N LEU A 239 4.89 15.90 -2.91
CA LEU A 239 5.56 14.66 -2.58
C LEU A 239 4.73 13.89 -1.55
N ASN A 240 4.55 12.58 -1.76
CA ASN A 240 3.57 11.80 -1.01
C ASN A 240 4.23 10.80 -0.06
N ASP A 241 4.84 9.71 -0.54
CA ASP A 241 5.49 8.70 0.31
C ASP A 241 6.98 8.53 0.01
N ILE A 242 7.74 7.97 0.96
CA ILE A 242 9.20 7.87 0.96
C ILE A 242 9.69 6.59 1.62
N LYS A 243 10.70 5.94 1.02
CA LYS A 243 11.34 4.74 1.57
C LYS A 243 12.85 4.71 1.38
N ILE A 244 13.55 4.21 2.40
CA ILE A 244 14.98 3.92 2.32
C ILE A 244 15.16 2.52 1.73
N HIS A 245 15.85 2.44 0.60
CA HIS A 245 16.26 1.16 -0.01
C HIS A 245 17.45 0.57 0.76
N PRO A 246 17.64 -0.77 0.82
CA PRO A 246 18.78 -1.43 1.48
C PRO A 246 20.17 -0.88 1.12
N SER A 247 20.32 -0.31 -0.07
CA SER A 247 21.56 0.35 -0.50
C SER A 247 21.81 1.72 0.16
N GLY A 248 20.94 2.18 1.06
CA GLY A 248 20.97 3.51 1.68
C GLY A 248 20.53 4.66 0.78
N LYS A 249 19.91 4.37 -0.37
CA LYS A 249 19.36 5.40 -1.28
C LYS A 249 17.88 5.63 -0.96
N ILE A 250 17.40 6.83 -1.23
CA ILE A 250 16.05 7.25 -0.85
C ILE A 250 15.18 7.23 -2.10
N PHE A 251 14.00 6.64 -2.01
CA PHE A 251 13.02 6.61 -3.09
C PHE A 251 11.72 7.24 -2.62
N PHE A 252 11.06 7.98 -3.49
CA PHE A 252 9.87 8.73 -3.12
C PHE A 252 8.93 8.95 -4.30
N THR A 253 7.67 9.22 -4.00
CA THR A 253 6.62 9.47 -4.98
C THR A 253 6.28 10.96 -5.05
N ASP A 254 6.07 11.46 -6.28
CA ASP A 254 5.53 12.80 -6.53
C ASP A 254 4.19 12.64 -7.26
N THR A 255 3.14 13.22 -6.70
CA THR A 255 1.76 13.10 -7.19
C THR A 255 1.03 14.42 -7.01
N VAL A 256 -0.25 14.49 -7.36
CA VAL A 256 -1.02 15.74 -7.47
C VAL A 256 -1.94 16.06 -6.29
N TYR A 257 -1.83 15.34 -5.17
CA TYR A 257 -2.77 15.47 -4.05
C TYR A 257 -2.86 16.88 -3.48
N GLY A 258 -1.77 17.64 -3.40
CA GLY A 258 -1.83 19.00 -2.90
C GLY A 258 -2.73 19.90 -3.74
N TRP A 259 -2.80 19.68 -5.05
CA TRP A 259 -3.75 20.38 -5.91
C TRP A 259 -5.18 19.85 -5.72
N LEU A 260 -5.35 18.53 -5.67
CA LEU A 260 -6.65 17.88 -5.44
C LEU A 260 -7.28 18.20 -4.08
N ASN A 261 -6.46 18.59 -3.10
CA ASN A 261 -6.85 19.02 -1.76
C ASN A 261 -6.77 20.54 -1.57
N HIS A 262 -6.60 21.30 -2.66
CA HIS A 262 -6.65 22.78 -2.69
C HIS A 262 -5.57 23.53 -1.89
N PHE A 263 -4.46 22.88 -1.53
CA PHE A 263 -3.36 23.53 -0.80
C PHE A 263 -2.09 23.73 -1.63
N ARG A 264 -2.03 23.26 -2.88
CA ARG A 264 -0.96 23.52 -3.87
C ARG A 264 -1.51 24.06 -5.20
N PRO A 265 -0.69 24.79 -5.99
CA PRO A 265 -1.06 25.22 -7.33
C PRO A 265 -1.20 24.03 -8.30
N LEU A 266 -1.61 24.32 -9.54
CA LEU A 266 -1.68 23.33 -10.61
C LEU A 266 -0.35 22.56 -10.76
N PRO A 267 -0.40 21.22 -10.91
CA PRO A 267 0.78 20.39 -11.12
C PRO A 267 1.62 20.83 -12.33
N LEU A 268 2.95 20.73 -12.21
CA LEU A 268 3.91 21.11 -13.25
C LEU A 268 4.77 19.94 -13.74
N MET A 269 4.63 18.76 -13.12
CA MET A 269 5.37 17.55 -13.44
C MET A 269 4.44 16.34 -13.56
N PRO A 270 4.84 15.27 -14.28
CA PRO A 270 4.09 14.02 -14.29
C PRO A 270 4.17 13.29 -12.93
N ASN A 271 3.24 12.38 -12.68
CA ASN A 271 3.25 11.53 -11.47
C ASN A 271 4.28 10.41 -11.64
N GLN A 272 5.28 10.39 -10.77
CA GLN A 272 6.49 9.61 -10.98
C GLN A 272 7.15 9.20 -9.66
N VAL A 273 7.96 8.15 -9.74
CA VAL A 273 8.84 7.72 -8.65
C VAL A 273 10.25 8.21 -8.92
N TYR A 274 10.86 8.81 -7.90
CA TYR A 274 12.20 9.36 -7.94
C TYR A 274 13.12 8.60 -6.99
N ARG A 275 14.41 8.69 -7.26
CA ARG A 275 15.49 8.23 -6.38
C ARG A 275 16.46 9.37 -6.10
N LEU A 276 16.68 9.64 -4.82
CA LEU A 276 17.66 10.58 -4.30
C LEU A 276 18.88 9.84 -3.76
N ASP A 277 20.05 10.31 -4.16
CA ASP A 277 21.30 10.03 -3.46
C ASP A 277 21.46 11.00 -2.28
N PRO A 278 21.40 10.52 -1.02
CA PRO A 278 21.52 11.43 0.12
C PRO A 278 22.92 12.03 0.26
N ASP A 279 23.95 11.43 -0.33
CA ASP A 279 25.33 11.91 -0.18
C ASP A 279 25.71 12.89 -1.28
N THR A 280 25.31 12.62 -2.53
CA THR A 280 25.63 13.48 -3.68
C THR A 280 24.52 14.45 -4.07
N ARG A 281 23.33 14.32 -3.45
CA ARG A 281 22.09 15.04 -3.82
C ARG A 281 21.60 14.79 -5.25
N ALA A 282 22.17 13.80 -5.94
CA ALA A 282 21.73 13.42 -7.28
C ALA A 282 20.33 12.80 -7.22
N VAL A 283 19.38 13.44 -7.90
CA VAL A 283 17.99 12.98 -8.04
C VAL A 283 17.71 12.57 -9.48
N ARG A 284 16.98 11.48 -9.67
CA ARG A 284 16.49 11.03 -10.99
C ARG A 284 15.18 10.27 -10.89
N VAL A 285 14.44 10.26 -11.98
CA VAL A 285 13.24 9.41 -12.15
C VAL A 285 13.66 7.94 -12.26
N VAL A 286 12.89 7.04 -11.66
CA VAL A 286 13.10 5.59 -11.73
C VAL A 286 11.89 4.81 -12.24
N ALA A 287 10.68 5.37 -12.18
CA ALA A 287 9.45 4.78 -12.70
C ALA A 287 8.43 5.86 -13.12
N THR A 288 7.58 5.55 -14.10
CA THR A 288 6.57 6.43 -14.70
C THR A 288 5.26 5.68 -14.94
N ASP A 289 4.30 6.33 -15.62
CA ASP A 289 3.03 5.75 -16.10
C ASP A 289 2.04 5.39 -14.99
N PHE A 290 2.06 6.15 -13.90
CA PHE A 290 1.06 6.09 -12.84
C PHE A 290 -0.05 7.09 -13.11
N ASP A 291 -1.27 6.75 -12.69
CA ASP A 291 -2.31 7.77 -12.57
C ASP A 291 -2.04 8.64 -11.34
N LYS A 292 -1.92 8.03 -10.15
CA LYS A 292 -1.49 8.71 -8.91
C LYS A 292 -0.64 7.73 -8.08
N CYS A 293 0.67 7.75 -8.27
CA CYS A 293 1.56 6.96 -7.41
C CYS A 293 1.45 7.45 -5.95
N ASN A 294 1.48 6.51 -5.01
CA ASN A 294 1.32 6.80 -3.59
C ASN A 294 2.40 6.06 -2.77
N GLY A 295 2.08 4.98 -2.07
CA GLY A 295 3.00 4.24 -1.21
C GLY A 295 4.11 3.51 -1.95
N ILE A 296 5.27 3.35 -1.29
CA ILE A 296 6.42 2.61 -1.83
C ILE A 296 7.09 1.70 -0.79
N ALA A 297 7.32 0.44 -1.17
CA ALA A 297 8.05 -0.53 -0.35
C ALA A 297 9.01 -1.39 -1.17
N PHE A 298 9.94 -2.05 -0.48
CA PHE A 298 10.87 -2.98 -1.08
C PHE A 298 10.87 -4.31 -0.32
N THR A 299 11.24 -5.37 -1.02
CA THR A 299 11.72 -6.61 -0.41
C THR A 299 13.02 -6.36 0.37
N GLY A 300 13.32 -7.24 1.33
CA GLY A 300 14.48 -7.09 2.22
C GLY A 300 15.84 -7.10 1.49
N ASP A 301 15.92 -7.78 0.35
CA ASP A 301 17.11 -7.79 -0.52
C ASP A 301 17.13 -6.63 -1.54
N GLY A 302 16.07 -5.80 -1.56
CA GLY A 302 15.94 -4.62 -2.41
C GLY A 302 15.66 -4.94 -3.89
N LYS A 303 15.49 -6.20 -4.28
CA LYS A 303 15.38 -6.56 -5.71
C LYS A 303 13.99 -6.33 -6.29
N THR A 304 12.97 -6.26 -5.45
CA THR A 304 11.60 -5.96 -5.87
C THR A 304 11.09 -4.73 -5.15
N ALA A 305 10.54 -3.80 -5.92
CA ALA A 305 9.81 -2.65 -5.41
C ALA A 305 8.31 -2.82 -5.65
N TYR A 306 7.50 -2.37 -4.69
CA TYR A 306 6.05 -2.25 -4.81
C TYR A 306 5.69 -0.79 -4.73
N VAL A 307 4.85 -0.33 -5.66
CA VAL A 307 4.33 1.04 -5.70
C VAL A 307 2.82 0.99 -5.88
N THR A 308 2.09 1.67 -5.01
CA THR A 308 0.64 1.75 -5.11
C THR A 308 0.21 2.87 -6.06
N ASP A 309 -0.89 2.64 -6.77
CA ASP A 309 -1.52 3.59 -7.68
C ASP A 309 -2.99 3.74 -7.28
N THR A 310 -3.31 4.94 -6.82
CA THR A 310 -4.57 5.33 -6.19
C THR A 310 -5.44 6.15 -7.13
N GLY A 311 -5.26 6.02 -8.45
CA GLY A 311 -5.96 6.82 -9.46
C GLY A 311 -7.48 6.90 -9.33
N SER A 312 -8.11 5.88 -8.74
CA SER A 312 -9.55 5.83 -8.40
C SER A 312 -10.01 6.92 -7.43
N THR A 313 -9.11 7.62 -6.72
CA THR A 313 -9.44 8.81 -5.93
C THR A 313 -8.88 10.08 -6.56
N SER A 314 -9.69 11.13 -6.66
CA SER A 314 -9.30 12.40 -7.29
C SER A 314 -9.75 13.65 -6.52
N GLY A 315 -9.86 13.57 -5.19
CA GLY A 315 -10.21 14.73 -4.33
C GLY A 315 -11.47 15.44 -4.80
N PHE A 316 -11.39 16.75 -5.08
CA PHE A 316 -12.54 17.55 -5.54
C PHE A 316 -13.14 17.10 -6.90
N LEU A 317 -12.42 16.29 -7.68
CA LEU A 317 -12.93 15.70 -8.93
C LEU A 317 -13.77 14.45 -8.69
N GLY A 318 -13.84 13.95 -7.45
CA GLY A 318 -14.58 12.75 -7.06
C GLY A 318 -13.78 11.46 -7.23
N ASN A 319 -14.41 10.34 -6.84
CA ASN A 319 -13.85 9.00 -6.99
C ASN A 319 -14.38 8.35 -8.28
N ASN A 320 -13.53 7.57 -8.96
CA ASN A 320 -13.89 6.80 -10.14
C ASN A 320 -13.32 5.38 -10.03
N SER A 321 -14.16 4.42 -9.66
CA SER A 321 -13.78 3.02 -9.43
C SER A 321 -13.40 2.24 -10.69
N THR A 322 -13.37 2.89 -11.85
CA THR A 322 -12.85 2.32 -13.11
C THR A 322 -11.36 2.63 -13.34
N GLU A 323 -10.77 3.50 -12.52
CA GLU A 323 -9.36 3.90 -12.56
C GLU A 323 -8.49 3.02 -11.63
N PRO A 324 -7.16 3.20 -11.57
CA PRO A 324 -6.31 2.36 -10.74
C PRO A 324 -6.66 2.38 -9.23
N ALA A 325 -6.83 1.19 -8.66
CA ALA A 325 -6.74 0.92 -7.22
C ALA A 325 -5.75 -0.25 -7.03
N THR A 326 -4.56 -0.10 -7.60
CA THR A 326 -3.66 -1.21 -7.97
C THR A 326 -2.30 -1.06 -7.30
N ILE A 327 -1.73 -2.18 -6.86
CA ILE A 327 -0.32 -2.28 -6.46
C ILE A 327 0.46 -2.84 -7.64
N TYR A 328 1.51 -2.13 -8.07
CA TYR A 328 2.42 -2.59 -9.12
C TYR A 328 3.74 -3.06 -8.51
N ALA A 329 4.28 -4.16 -9.04
CA ALA A 329 5.62 -4.65 -8.71
C ALA A 329 6.61 -4.33 -9.85
N TYR A 330 7.87 -4.16 -9.46
CA TYR A 330 8.99 -3.86 -10.35
C TYR A 330 10.23 -4.65 -9.95
N ASP A 331 11.04 -4.98 -10.94
CA ASP A 331 12.41 -5.44 -10.69
C ASP A 331 13.33 -4.23 -10.55
N VAL A 332 14.10 -4.16 -9.47
CA VAL A 332 15.05 -3.07 -9.22
C VAL A 332 16.38 -3.45 -9.84
N ASP A 333 16.81 -2.69 -10.85
CA ASP A 333 18.09 -2.92 -11.49
C ASP A 333 19.26 -2.76 -10.49
N PRO A 334 20.14 -3.75 -10.31
CA PRO A 334 21.14 -3.72 -9.24
C PRO A 334 22.22 -2.65 -9.43
N LYS A 335 22.40 -2.13 -10.65
CA LYS A 335 23.43 -1.14 -10.97
C LYS A 335 22.90 0.28 -10.92
N THR A 336 21.81 0.53 -11.65
CA THR A 336 21.20 1.84 -11.82
C THR A 336 20.16 2.10 -10.76
N GLN A 337 19.46 1.06 -10.28
CA GLN A 337 18.25 1.11 -9.46
C GLN A 337 17.02 1.67 -10.19
N ALA A 338 17.01 1.57 -11.52
CA ALA A 338 15.80 1.81 -12.30
C ALA A 338 14.78 0.70 -12.01
N PHE A 339 13.49 1.04 -12.07
CA PHE A 339 12.41 0.07 -11.90
C PHE A 339 12.02 -0.47 -13.27
N ASN A 340 12.24 -1.76 -13.48
CA ASN A 340 11.98 -2.45 -14.73
C ASN A 340 10.79 -3.41 -14.57
N ASN A 341 10.28 -3.93 -15.69
CA ASN A 341 9.29 -4.99 -15.72
C ASN A 341 8.05 -4.72 -14.85
N ARG A 342 7.46 -3.54 -15.03
CA ARG A 342 6.19 -3.16 -14.39
C ARG A 342 5.17 -4.28 -14.61
N ARG A 343 4.61 -4.79 -13.52
CA ARG A 343 3.58 -5.82 -13.53
C ARG A 343 2.53 -5.51 -12.47
N ILE A 344 1.29 -5.88 -12.75
CA ILE A 344 0.24 -5.88 -11.74
C ILE A 344 0.65 -6.90 -10.67
N PHE A 345 0.58 -6.48 -9.42
CA PHE A 345 0.76 -7.36 -8.28
C PHE A 345 -0.60 -7.65 -7.63
N ALA A 346 -1.34 -6.62 -7.27
CA ALA A 346 -2.63 -6.76 -6.59
C ALA A 346 -3.60 -5.62 -6.96
N PHE A 347 -4.90 -5.88 -6.78
CA PHE A 347 -5.98 -4.88 -6.86
C PHE A 347 -6.71 -4.85 -5.53
N ALA A 348 -6.96 -3.65 -4.99
CA ALA A 348 -7.59 -3.47 -3.68
C ALA A 348 -9.08 -3.85 -3.72
N ASP A 349 -9.55 -4.53 -2.68
CA ASP A 349 -10.97 -4.88 -2.58
C ASP A 349 -11.88 -3.70 -2.15
N SER A 350 -11.34 -2.77 -1.38
CA SER A 350 -12.08 -1.61 -0.85
C SER A 350 -11.22 -0.35 -0.91
N GLY A 351 -11.79 0.74 -1.42
CA GLY A 351 -11.09 2.00 -1.62
C GLY A 351 -9.89 1.85 -2.57
N VAL A 352 -8.76 2.44 -2.17
CA VAL A 352 -7.48 2.39 -2.89
C VAL A 352 -6.36 1.91 -1.97
N PRO A 353 -5.32 1.23 -2.49
CA PRO A 353 -4.14 0.89 -1.70
C PRO A 353 -3.27 2.15 -1.53
N ASP A 354 -3.13 2.62 -0.31
CA ASP A 354 -2.41 3.86 0.03
C ASP A 354 -0.95 3.54 0.44
N GLY A 355 -0.57 3.72 1.71
CA GLY A 355 0.71 3.28 2.24
C GLY A 355 0.90 1.77 2.17
N VAL A 356 2.13 1.32 1.88
CA VAL A 356 2.47 -0.10 1.65
C VAL A 356 3.69 -0.56 2.46
N GLN A 357 3.64 -1.79 2.97
CA GLN A 357 4.74 -2.46 3.66
C GLN A 357 4.91 -3.90 3.16
N VAL A 358 6.09 -4.48 3.39
CA VAL A 358 6.43 -5.86 3.00
C VAL A 358 7.03 -6.58 4.19
N ASP A 359 6.56 -7.80 4.47
CA ASP A 359 7.12 -8.65 5.52
C ASP A 359 8.29 -9.53 5.04
N THR A 360 8.96 -10.23 5.95
CA THR A 360 10.10 -11.11 5.64
C THR A 360 9.77 -12.29 4.72
N ASN A 361 8.50 -12.64 4.59
CA ASN A 361 8.03 -13.73 3.73
C ASN A 361 7.56 -13.24 2.36
N GLY A 362 7.65 -11.93 2.10
CA GLY A 362 7.22 -11.32 0.85
C GLY A 362 5.71 -11.04 0.79
N ASN A 363 4.99 -11.14 1.91
CA ASN A 363 3.61 -10.68 1.97
C ASN A 363 3.59 -9.15 1.96
N VAL A 364 2.62 -8.58 1.24
CA VAL A 364 2.47 -7.14 1.03
C VAL A 364 1.23 -6.66 1.75
N PHE A 365 1.39 -5.63 2.56
CA PHE A 365 0.35 -5.00 3.38
C PHE A 365 0.07 -3.63 2.80
N ALA A 366 -1.19 -3.25 2.59
CA ALA A 366 -1.54 -1.89 2.19
C ALA A 366 -2.75 -1.35 2.97
N GLY A 367 -2.72 -0.05 3.22
CA GLY A 367 -3.82 0.70 3.81
C GLY A 367 -4.91 0.85 2.76
N CYS A 368 -6.15 0.55 3.11
CA CYS A 368 -7.28 0.46 2.19
C CYS A 368 -8.54 1.05 2.82
N GLY A 369 -9.65 1.03 2.07
CA GLY A 369 -10.92 1.62 2.48
C GLY A 369 -11.56 1.03 3.74
N ASP A 370 -11.20 -0.21 4.10
CA ASP A 370 -11.80 -0.95 5.21
C ASP A 370 -10.79 -1.42 6.28
N GLY A 371 -9.54 -0.94 6.21
CA GLY A 371 -8.47 -1.28 7.13
C GLY A 371 -7.17 -1.61 6.38
N VAL A 372 -6.44 -2.62 6.82
CA VAL A 372 -5.23 -3.09 6.12
C VAL A 372 -5.52 -4.39 5.40
N GLN A 373 -5.23 -4.45 4.12
CA GLN A 373 -5.35 -5.65 3.29
C GLN A 373 -3.97 -6.30 3.09
N VAL A 374 -3.93 -7.63 3.05
CA VAL A 374 -2.68 -8.39 2.95
C VAL A 374 -2.73 -9.38 1.80
N TRP A 375 -1.75 -9.27 0.91
CA TRP A 375 -1.55 -10.18 -0.20
C TRP A 375 -0.30 -11.04 0.04
N ASN A 376 -0.35 -12.31 -0.35
CA ASN A 376 0.84 -13.15 -0.36
C ASN A 376 1.81 -12.73 -1.48
N SER A 377 2.99 -13.34 -1.56
CA SER A 377 4.00 -13.01 -2.57
C SER A 377 3.55 -13.21 -4.02
N ASP A 378 2.45 -13.94 -4.26
CA ASP A 378 1.86 -14.16 -5.58
C ASP A 378 0.77 -13.12 -5.92
N GLY A 379 0.45 -12.21 -5.00
CA GLY A 379 -0.59 -11.19 -5.19
C GLY A 379 -2.00 -11.65 -4.86
N LEU A 380 -2.16 -12.80 -4.19
CA LEU A 380 -3.46 -13.29 -3.73
C LEU A 380 -3.83 -12.61 -2.39
N LEU A 381 -5.03 -12.04 -2.29
CA LEU A 381 -5.55 -11.47 -1.04
C LEU A 381 -5.82 -12.61 -0.04
N ILE A 382 -5.02 -12.69 1.02
CA ILE A 382 -5.08 -13.77 2.01
C ILE A 382 -5.84 -13.38 3.29
N GLY A 383 -5.90 -12.08 3.59
CA GLY A 383 -6.69 -11.59 4.72
C GLY A 383 -6.66 -10.08 4.91
N LYS A 384 -7.37 -9.62 5.93
CA LYS A 384 -7.45 -8.20 6.33
C LYS A 384 -7.39 -8.02 7.83
N PHE A 385 -6.80 -6.89 8.24
CA PHE A 385 -7.07 -6.24 9.51
C PHE A 385 -8.28 -5.34 9.28
N PHE A 386 -9.48 -5.88 9.42
CA PHE A 386 -10.72 -5.18 9.11
C PHE A 386 -11.07 -4.21 10.24
N LEU A 387 -11.07 -2.91 9.92
CA LEU A 387 -11.38 -1.84 10.86
C LEU A 387 -12.77 -1.23 10.62
N GLY A 388 -13.36 -1.48 9.44
CA GLY A 388 -14.62 -0.84 9.01
C GLY A 388 -14.49 0.65 8.71
N THR A 389 -13.26 1.15 8.65
CA THR A 389 -12.89 2.53 8.30
C THR A 389 -11.60 2.49 7.49
N VAL A 390 -11.34 3.58 6.76
CA VAL A 390 -10.09 3.79 6.03
C VAL A 390 -8.89 3.65 6.97
N SER A 391 -7.84 3.01 6.46
CA SER A 391 -6.48 3.17 6.95
C SER A 391 -5.61 3.69 5.82
N ALA A 392 -4.95 4.83 6.05
CA ALA A 392 -4.07 5.43 5.05
C ALA A 392 -2.66 4.83 5.09
N ASN A 393 -2.11 4.55 6.27
CA ASN A 393 -0.77 3.96 6.37
C ASN A 393 -0.59 3.06 7.61
N MET A 394 0.47 2.25 7.60
CA MET A 394 0.88 1.37 8.68
C MET A 394 2.40 1.24 8.77
N ALA A 395 2.91 0.93 9.96
CA ALA A 395 4.30 0.57 10.14
C ALA A 395 4.49 -0.53 11.18
N PHE A 396 5.43 -1.42 10.91
CA PHE A 396 5.93 -2.34 11.91
C PHE A 396 6.66 -1.55 13.00
N ALA A 397 6.29 -1.77 14.26
CA ALA A 397 6.82 -1.07 15.41
C ALA A 397 7.65 -2.00 16.30
N GLY A 398 8.64 -2.65 15.70
CA GLY A 398 9.42 -3.73 16.32
C GLY A 398 8.75 -5.10 16.20
N PRO A 399 9.32 -6.14 16.82
CA PRO A 399 8.84 -7.51 16.66
C PRO A 399 7.39 -7.67 17.11
N GLY A 400 6.57 -8.23 16.21
CA GLY A 400 5.19 -8.59 16.48
C GLY A 400 4.21 -7.45 16.73
N ARG A 401 4.58 -6.20 16.40
CA ARG A 401 3.71 -5.02 16.54
C ARG A 401 3.53 -4.34 15.20
N LEU A 402 2.28 -4.11 14.80
CA LEU A 402 1.91 -3.32 13.62
C LEU A 402 1.04 -2.14 14.07
N ILE A 403 1.50 -0.93 13.82
CA ILE A 403 0.72 0.28 14.04
C ILE A 403 -0.04 0.62 12.77
N ILE A 404 -1.33 0.87 12.91
CA ILE A 404 -2.25 1.16 11.82
C ILE A 404 -2.87 2.54 12.06
N LEU A 405 -2.67 3.45 11.13
CA LEU A 405 -3.21 4.81 11.16
C LEU A 405 -4.55 4.82 10.44
N ALA A 406 -5.61 5.25 11.12
CA ALA A 406 -6.99 5.17 10.65
C ALA A 406 -7.74 6.50 10.87
N GLU A 407 -7.16 7.59 10.35
CA GLU A 407 -7.63 8.98 10.43
C GLU A 407 -7.74 9.48 11.88
N THR A 408 -8.86 9.17 12.52
CA THR A 408 -9.25 9.63 13.86
C THR A 408 -8.87 8.64 14.95
N LYS A 409 -8.13 7.58 14.60
CA LYS A 409 -7.74 6.49 15.49
C LYS A 409 -6.37 5.93 15.13
N ILE A 410 -5.67 5.43 16.13
CA ILE A 410 -4.52 4.54 15.96
C ILE A 410 -4.89 3.17 16.53
N PHE A 411 -4.60 2.13 15.76
CA PHE A 411 -4.68 0.75 16.22
C PHE A 411 -3.28 0.15 16.33
N LEU A 412 -3.09 -0.70 17.33
CA LEU A 412 -1.95 -1.61 17.44
C LEU A 412 -2.46 -3.02 17.24
N ALA A 413 -1.89 -3.71 16.25
CA ALA A 413 -2.07 -5.14 16.09
C ALA A 413 -0.85 -5.91 16.62
N GLU A 414 -1.11 -6.91 17.45
CA GLU A 414 -0.11 -7.90 17.87
C GLU A 414 -0.18 -9.10 16.92
N ILE A 415 0.92 -9.39 16.23
CA ILE A 415 0.99 -10.39 15.15
C ILE A 415 2.33 -11.14 15.16
N ALA A 416 2.48 -12.18 14.34
CA ALA A 416 3.73 -12.92 14.17
C ALA A 416 4.63 -12.36 13.06
N ALA A 417 4.06 -11.68 12.06
CA ALA A 417 4.82 -11.13 10.94
C ALA A 417 5.87 -10.11 11.37
N SER A 418 6.97 -10.04 10.61
CA SER A 418 8.11 -9.15 10.84
C SER A 418 8.42 -8.35 9.56
N PRO A 419 8.88 -7.09 9.66
CA PRO A 419 9.16 -6.28 8.48
C PRO A 419 10.34 -6.84 7.68
N SER A 420 10.26 -6.76 6.35
CA SER A 420 11.36 -7.11 5.44
C SER A 420 12.56 -6.20 5.58
N LEU A 421 12.33 -4.92 5.90
CA LEU A 421 13.35 -3.93 6.17
C LEU A 421 13.27 -3.51 7.62
N PHE A 422 14.28 -3.90 8.40
CA PHE A 422 14.46 -3.39 9.76
C PHE A 422 15.29 -2.11 9.70
N THR A 423 14.80 -1.04 10.30
CA THR A 423 15.62 0.14 10.59
C THR A 423 16.47 -0.22 11.81
N SER A 424 17.75 -0.54 11.57
CA SER A 424 18.74 -0.86 12.60
C SER A 424 19.31 0.38 13.27
#